data_AF-A0A9N9JTI5-F1
#
_entry.id   AF-A0A9N9JTI5-F1
#
_cell.length_a   1.000
_cell.length_b   1.000
_cell.length_c   1.000
_cell.angle_alpha   90.00
_cell.angle_beta   90.00
_cell.angle_gamma   90.00
#
_symmetry.space_group_name_H-M   'P 1'
#
loop_
_entity.id
_entity.type
_entity.pdbx_description
1 polymer ?
#
loop_
_entity_poly.entity_id
_entity_poly.type
_entity_poly.pdbx_seq_one_letter_code
_entity_poly.pdbx_strand_id
1 'polypeptide(L)'
;LIYLGAIIPRLHYGIDICNWWTIWSEKDLKKGVYLYPIRVGWQTVLEINNKNFYTQVLEGNEKHEHYPGYRCQVGLKFSDIEKASSPAITSLYRHICQNNNTNFSGPQVLGWDDPYMLEQSLTDIEFRPFLIKIDKYNIYITALGCPSTGNADEVEAGVGYTAMLTGEHLGKRAIYIQRIDLDGCHIEIYQDGVSKYHYTGTTPNEVWKASKKLKKFRGTELFGLEHPLTHQVLLAKQIPKCDETYWHNKNIMNHLYNHFLHSHTISNIQWHKFLLIGKIVQ
;
A
#
# COMPACT_ATOMS: atom_id res chain seq x y z
N LEU A 1 -9.91 -5.95 19.48
CA LEU A 1 -8.67 -5.15 19.37
C LEU A 1 -8.34 -4.56 20.73
N ILE A 2 -7.06 -4.55 21.14
CA ILE A 2 -6.61 -3.87 22.38
C ILE A 2 -5.90 -2.56 22.03
N TYR A 3 -4.97 -2.60 21.09
CA TYR A 3 -4.24 -1.43 20.62
C TYR A 3 -4.11 -1.43 19.11
N LEU A 4 -4.40 -0.30 18.48
CA LEU A 4 -4.35 -0.15 17.03
C LEU A 4 -2.93 -0.19 16.47
N GLY A 5 -1.94 0.28 17.22
CA GLY A 5 -0.60 0.44 16.69
C GLY A 5 -0.46 1.64 15.75
N ALA A 6 0.73 1.79 15.20
CA ALA A 6 1.12 2.92 14.37
C ALA A 6 1.61 2.45 12.99
N ILE A 7 1.40 3.33 12.01
CA ILE A 7 2.03 3.25 10.71
C ILE A 7 3.32 4.05 10.79
N ILE A 8 4.45 3.35 10.64
CA ILE A 8 5.77 3.97 10.64
C ILE A 8 6.19 4.21 9.19
N PRO A 9 6.34 5.46 8.73
CA PRO A 9 6.59 5.77 7.31
C PRO A 9 7.78 5.03 6.71
N ARG A 10 8.91 4.95 7.41
CA ARG A 10 10.12 4.25 6.90
C ARG A 10 9.92 2.75 6.66
N LEU A 11 9.02 2.12 7.42
CA LEU A 11 8.73 0.68 7.30
C LEU A 11 7.62 0.41 6.28
N HIS A 12 6.57 1.24 6.30
CA HIS A 12 5.36 1.02 5.51
C HIS A 12 5.43 1.63 4.11
N TYR A 13 6.29 2.61 3.87
CA TYR A 13 6.42 3.25 2.55
C TYR A 13 7.89 3.31 2.08
N GLY A 14 8.81 2.70 2.84
CA GLY A 14 10.23 2.57 2.48
C GLY A 14 10.58 1.21 1.88
N ILE A 15 11.84 0.82 2.03
CA ILE A 15 12.41 -0.38 1.40
C ILE A 15 11.79 -1.69 1.93
N ASP A 16 11.24 -1.67 3.14
CA ASP A 16 10.66 -2.83 3.83
C ASP A 16 9.16 -3.01 3.57
N ILE A 17 8.56 -2.24 2.67
CA ILE A 17 7.11 -2.26 2.42
C ILE A 17 6.56 -3.67 2.15
N CYS A 18 7.31 -4.52 1.44
CA CYS A 18 6.87 -5.89 1.15
C CYS A 18 6.74 -6.78 2.39
N ASN A 19 7.33 -6.38 3.53
CA ASN A 19 7.23 -7.08 4.80
C ASN A 19 6.14 -6.48 5.71
N TRP A 20 5.79 -5.20 5.53
CA TRP A 20 4.83 -4.46 6.37
C TRP A 20 3.43 -4.34 5.77
N TRP A 21 3.24 -4.80 4.53
CA TRP A 21 1.95 -4.86 3.87
C TRP A 21 1.67 -6.26 3.35
N THR A 22 0.51 -6.79 3.69
CA THR A 22 0.09 -8.14 3.30
C THR A 22 -1.10 -8.12 2.35
N ILE A 23 -1.23 -9.20 1.60
CA ILE A 23 -2.48 -9.53 0.93
C ILE A 23 -3.40 -10.22 1.95
N TRP A 24 -4.69 -9.93 1.85
CA TRP A 24 -5.71 -10.73 2.49
C TRP A 24 -6.53 -11.46 1.40
N SER A 25 -6.69 -12.78 1.60
CA SER A 25 -7.29 -13.78 0.70
C SER A 25 -6.59 -13.97 -0.66
N GLU A 26 -6.85 -15.13 -1.30
CA GLU A 26 -6.40 -15.37 -2.66
C GLU A 26 -7.13 -14.43 -3.62
N LYS A 27 -6.38 -13.48 -4.18
CA LYS A 27 -6.89 -12.52 -5.15
C LYS A 27 -6.12 -12.65 -6.45
N ASP A 28 -6.79 -12.39 -7.56
CA ASP A 28 -6.18 -12.39 -8.87
C ASP A 28 -5.21 -11.20 -9.00
N LEU A 29 -3.91 -11.47 -8.78
CA LEU A 29 -2.85 -10.48 -8.88
C LEU A 29 -2.77 -9.82 -10.27
N LYS A 30 -3.33 -10.44 -11.32
CA LYS A 30 -3.41 -9.82 -12.65
C LYS A 30 -4.43 -8.69 -12.72
N LYS A 31 -5.40 -8.65 -11.80
CA LYS A 31 -6.34 -7.53 -11.63
C LYS A 31 -5.80 -6.48 -10.66
N GLY A 32 -4.68 -6.77 -9.99
CA GLY A 32 -4.13 -5.95 -8.91
C GLY A 32 -4.89 -6.13 -7.60
N VAL A 33 -4.17 -5.93 -6.49
CA VAL A 33 -4.66 -6.25 -5.15
C VAL A 33 -4.24 -5.18 -4.15
N TYR A 34 -5.21 -4.54 -3.52
CA TYR A 34 -4.95 -3.66 -2.39
C TYR A 34 -4.43 -4.42 -1.17
N LEU A 35 -3.43 -3.86 -0.51
CA LEU A 35 -2.75 -4.47 0.62
C LEU A 35 -3.33 -3.98 1.96
N TYR A 36 -3.10 -4.73 3.02
CA TYR A 36 -3.43 -4.36 4.40
C TYR A 36 -2.14 -4.19 5.22
N PRO A 37 -2.02 -3.15 6.04
CA PRO A 37 -0.80 -2.89 6.79
C PRO A 37 -0.71 -3.74 8.06
N ILE A 38 0.52 -4.11 8.41
CA ILE A 38 0.88 -4.70 9.70
C ILE A 38 1.30 -3.55 10.62
N ARG A 39 0.43 -3.06 11.50
CA ARG A 39 0.79 -1.90 12.33
C ARG A 39 1.78 -2.26 13.43
N VAL A 40 2.81 -1.45 13.61
CA VAL A 40 3.74 -1.60 14.74
C VAL A 40 2.99 -1.30 16.03
N GLY A 41 3.04 -2.22 16.97
CA GLY A 41 2.29 -2.16 18.22
C GLY A 41 0.89 -2.77 18.16
N TRP A 42 0.37 -3.16 16.99
CA TRP A 42 -0.96 -3.79 16.87
C TRP A 42 -1.10 -4.91 17.91
N GLN A 43 -2.15 -4.85 18.70
CA GLN A 43 -2.35 -5.79 19.80
C GLN A 43 -3.76 -6.36 19.84
N THR A 44 -3.84 -7.68 19.85
CA THR A 44 -5.09 -8.44 19.99
C THR A 44 -5.06 -9.29 21.25
N VAL A 45 -6.25 -9.71 21.66
CA VAL A 45 -6.43 -10.69 22.73
C VAL A 45 -7.24 -11.86 22.20
N LEU A 46 -6.81 -13.07 22.53
CA LEU A 46 -7.55 -14.29 22.28
C LEU A 46 -7.75 -15.02 23.60
N GLU A 47 -9.00 -15.33 23.94
CA GLU A 47 -9.33 -16.11 25.12
C GLU A 47 -9.29 -17.60 24.78
N ILE A 48 -8.41 -18.34 25.46
CA ILE A 48 -8.24 -19.79 25.28
C ILE A 48 -8.18 -20.44 26.66
N ASN A 49 -9.07 -21.40 26.93
CA ASN A 49 -9.14 -22.10 28.21
C ASN A 49 -9.19 -21.14 29.42
N ASN A 50 -10.03 -20.11 29.34
CA ASN A 50 -10.21 -19.04 30.34
C ASN A 50 -8.92 -18.26 30.65
N LYS A 51 -7.98 -18.20 29.71
CA LYS A 51 -6.76 -17.39 29.78
C LYS A 51 -6.72 -16.45 28.59
N ASN A 52 -6.35 -15.20 28.85
CA ASN A 52 -6.18 -14.19 27.82
C ASN A 52 -4.75 -14.22 27.29
N PHE A 53 -4.61 -14.52 26.00
CA PHE A 53 -3.36 -14.46 25.26
C PHE A 53 -3.31 -13.16 24.47
N TYR A 54 -2.39 -12.27 24.85
CA TYR A 54 -2.20 -10.99 24.19
C TYR A 54 -1.10 -11.14 23.15
N THR A 55 -1.40 -10.88 21.88
CA THR A 55 -0.39 -10.92 20.81
C THR A 55 -0.13 -9.51 20.33
N GLN A 56 1.14 -9.13 20.31
CA GLN A 56 1.61 -7.81 19.90
C GLN A 56 2.52 -7.91 18.68
N VAL A 57 2.34 -7.00 17.74
CA VAL A 57 3.26 -6.77 16.62
C VAL A 57 4.34 -5.79 17.07
N LEU A 58 5.59 -6.16 16.83
CA LEU A 58 6.78 -5.39 17.14
C LEU A 58 7.55 -5.08 15.87
N GLU A 59 8.38 -4.06 15.93
CA GLU A 59 9.43 -3.88 14.94
C GLU A 59 10.63 -4.75 15.31
N GLY A 60 11.07 -5.55 14.35
CA GLY A 60 12.20 -6.45 14.49
C GLY A 60 11.80 -7.82 15.01
N ASN A 61 12.49 -8.82 14.52
CA ASN A 61 12.50 -10.17 15.08
C ASN A 61 13.96 -10.63 15.22
N GLU A 62 14.17 -11.80 15.84
CA GLU A 62 15.50 -12.35 16.11
C GLU A 62 16.44 -12.41 14.88
N LYS A 63 15.89 -12.44 13.66
CA LYS A 63 16.70 -12.57 12.43
C LYS A 63 16.82 -11.28 11.61
N HIS A 64 15.88 -10.33 11.77
CA HIS A 64 15.86 -9.12 10.97
C HIS A 64 15.30 -7.96 11.80
N GLU A 65 16.10 -6.90 11.94
CA GLU A 65 15.78 -5.73 12.77
C GLU A 65 14.58 -4.91 12.25
N HIS A 66 14.33 -4.92 10.94
CA HIS A 66 13.27 -4.10 10.32
C HIS A 66 12.03 -4.89 9.89
N TYR A 67 11.96 -6.19 10.18
CA TYR A 67 10.82 -7.01 9.79
C TYR A 67 9.81 -7.06 10.93
N PRO A 68 8.52 -7.34 10.67
CA PRO A 68 7.58 -7.57 11.75
C PRO A 68 8.06 -8.70 12.67
N GLY A 69 8.02 -8.42 13.96
CA GLY A 69 8.13 -9.41 15.03
C GLY A 69 6.80 -9.59 15.72
N TYR A 70 6.59 -10.77 16.29
CA TYR A 70 5.35 -11.10 16.97
C TYR A 70 5.66 -11.71 18.32
N ARG A 71 5.05 -11.18 19.37
CA ARG A 71 5.23 -11.69 20.72
C ARG A 71 3.88 -11.94 21.35
N CYS A 72 3.74 -13.08 22.02
CA CYS A 72 2.56 -13.41 22.80
C CYS A 72 2.84 -13.27 24.30
N GLN A 73 1.83 -12.92 25.08
CA GLN A 73 1.90 -12.75 26.52
C GLN A 73 0.68 -13.36 27.21
N VAL A 74 0.91 -14.01 28.35
CA VAL A 74 -0.13 -14.43 29.31
C VAL A 74 0.36 -14.12 30.72
N GLY A 75 -0.32 -13.19 31.40
CA GLY A 75 0.14 -12.70 32.71
C GLY A 75 1.57 -12.13 32.60
N LEU A 76 2.51 -12.71 33.34
CA LEU A 76 3.94 -12.31 33.32
C LEU A 76 4.81 -13.16 32.38
N LYS A 77 4.23 -14.14 31.68
CA LYS A 77 4.97 -15.02 30.76
C LYS A 77 4.86 -14.52 29.33
N PHE A 78 5.94 -14.67 28.58
CA PHE A 78 6.06 -14.22 27.20
C PHE A 78 6.63 -15.31 26.32
N SER A 79 6.27 -15.28 25.04
CA SER A 79 7.03 -15.96 23.99
C SER A 79 8.31 -15.19 23.67
N ASP A 80 9.19 -15.84 22.91
CA ASP A 80 10.22 -15.16 22.12
C ASP A 80 9.57 -14.27 21.04
N ILE A 81 10.38 -13.44 20.39
CA ILE A 81 9.93 -12.58 19.30
C ILE A 81 10.02 -13.34 17.98
N GLU A 82 8.89 -13.86 17.55
CA GLU A 82 8.79 -14.72 16.39
C GLU A 82 8.58 -13.94 15.10
N LYS A 83 8.83 -14.61 13.96
CA LYS A 83 8.60 -14.03 12.62
C LYS A 83 7.15 -13.99 12.18
N ALA A 84 6.28 -14.71 12.89
CA ALA A 84 4.86 -14.80 12.60
C ALA A 84 4.06 -14.93 13.91
N SER A 85 2.81 -14.48 13.90
CA SER A 85 1.93 -14.53 15.07
C SER A 85 1.58 -15.95 15.50
N SER A 86 1.48 -16.89 14.55
CA SER A 86 1.14 -18.29 14.83
C SER A 86 2.18 -18.99 15.73
N PRO A 87 3.49 -18.98 15.41
CA PRO A 87 4.53 -19.47 16.32
C PRO A 87 4.53 -18.77 17.68
N ALA A 88 4.35 -17.45 17.73
CA ALA A 88 4.41 -16.66 18.97
C ALA A 88 3.39 -17.15 20.01
N ILE A 89 2.13 -17.32 19.62
CA ILE A 89 1.10 -17.84 20.52
C ILE A 89 1.25 -19.33 20.75
N THR A 90 1.62 -20.10 19.72
CA THR A 90 1.66 -21.57 19.79
C THR A 90 2.75 -22.03 20.76
N SER A 91 3.93 -21.43 20.71
CA SER A 91 5.03 -21.77 21.62
C SER A 91 4.66 -21.47 23.09
N LEU A 92 4.10 -20.29 23.34
CA LEU A 92 3.68 -19.89 24.69
C LEU A 92 2.53 -20.75 25.23
N TYR A 93 1.52 -21.04 24.39
CA TYR A 93 0.41 -21.90 24.75
C TYR A 93 0.88 -23.30 25.13
N ARG A 94 1.74 -23.91 24.31
CA ARG A 94 2.33 -25.24 24.57
C ARG A 94 3.06 -25.27 25.91
N HIS A 95 3.84 -24.23 26.18
CA HIS A 95 4.59 -24.10 27.42
C HIS A 95 3.67 -23.95 28.65
N ILE A 96 2.60 -23.15 28.56
CA ILE A 96 1.69 -22.87 29.69
C ILE A 96 0.70 -24.01 29.93
N CYS A 97 0.17 -24.62 28.87
CA CYS A 97 -0.90 -25.60 28.93
C CYS A 97 -0.41 -27.05 28.81
N GLN A 98 0.90 -27.26 28.63
CA GLN A 98 1.52 -28.58 28.48
C GLN A 98 0.87 -29.43 27.37
N ASN A 99 0.38 -28.78 26.30
CA ASN A 99 -0.28 -29.44 25.18
C ASN A 99 0.44 -29.15 23.87
N ASN A 100 1.24 -30.12 23.41
CA ASN A 100 2.11 -29.98 22.23
C ASN A 100 1.39 -30.12 20.88
N ASN A 101 0.11 -30.48 20.85
CA ASN A 101 -0.61 -30.78 19.60
C ASN A 101 -1.39 -29.59 19.04
N THR A 102 -1.60 -28.55 19.83
CA THR A 102 -2.33 -27.35 19.38
C THR A 102 -1.41 -26.44 18.56
N ASN A 103 -1.96 -25.89 17.48
CA ASN A 103 -1.39 -24.80 16.69
C ASN A 103 -2.49 -23.74 16.49
N PHE A 104 -2.09 -22.48 16.35
CA PHE A 104 -3.03 -21.37 16.10
C PHE A 104 -2.79 -20.78 14.71
N SER A 105 -3.86 -20.28 14.10
CA SER A 105 -3.80 -19.57 12.82
C SER A 105 -3.29 -18.14 13.01
N GLY A 106 -2.28 -17.73 12.25
CA GLY A 106 -1.70 -16.40 12.37
C GLY A 106 -2.70 -15.26 12.11
N PRO A 107 -3.48 -15.30 11.01
CA PRO A 107 -4.56 -14.35 10.76
C PRO A 107 -5.58 -14.27 11.90
N GLN A 108 -6.03 -15.42 12.42
CA GLN A 108 -6.99 -15.46 13.53
C GLN A 108 -6.41 -14.79 14.79
N VAL A 109 -5.15 -15.05 15.09
CA VAL A 109 -4.46 -14.46 16.25
C VAL A 109 -4.38 -12.95 16.13
N LEU A 110 -4.19 -12.41 14.91
CA LEU A 110 -4.19 -10.96 14.65
C LEU A 110 -5.60 -10.37 14.51
N GLY A 111 -6.65 -11.19 14.60
CA GLY A 111 -8.04 -10.81 14.39
C GLY A 111 -8.37 -10.52 12.93
N TRP A 112 -7.56 -10.97 11.97
CA TRP A 112 -7.72 -10.69 10.54
C TRP A 112 -8.69 -11.63 9.82
N ASP A 113 -9.29 -12.57 10.54
CA ASP A 113 -10.48 -13.30 10.11
C ASP A 113 -11.77 -12.47 10.29
N ASP A 114 -11.71 -11.39 11.07
CA ASP A 114 -12.79 -10.42 11.23
C ASP A 114 -12.63 -9.24 10.25
N PRO A 115 -13.57 -9.03 9.31
CA PRO A 115 -13.56 -7.89 8.40
C PRO A 115 -13.50 -6.53 9.11
N TYR A 116 -14.12 -6.39 10.28
CA TYR A 116 -14.08 -5.14 11.04
C TYR A 116 -12.65 -4.80 11.46
N MET A 117 -11.91 -5.79 11.96
CA MET A 117 -10.52 -5.62 12.38
C MET A 117 -9.60 -5.33 11.20
N LEU A 118 -9.83 -5.95 10.04
CA LEU A 118 -9.11 -5.62 8.81
C LEU A 118 -9.32 -4.17 8.39
N GLU A 119 -10.56 -3.67 8.44
CA GLU A 119 -10.85 -2.27 8.13
C GLU A 119 -10.23 -1.32 9.18
N GLN A 120 -10.22 -1.69 10.46
CA GLN A 120 -9.49 -0.93 11.49
C GLN A 120 -7.99 -0.83 11.18
N SER A 121 -7.38 -1.84 10.56
CA SER A 121 -5.98 -1.74 10.13
C SER A 121 -5.72 -0.61 9.12
N LEU A 122 -6.75 -0.10 8.44
CA LEU A 122 -6.65 0.97 7.45
C LEU A 122 -6.90 2.38 8.03
N THR A 123 -7.18 2.52 9.32
CA THR A 123 -7.42 3.82 9.98
C THR A 123 -6.23 4.78 9.85
N ASP A 124 -6.43 6.03 9.44
CA ASP A 124 -5.36 7.03 9.21
C ASP A 124 -4.34 6.65 8.11
N ILE A 125 -4.73 5.83 7.14
CA ILE A 125 -3.95 5.58 5.92
C ILE A 125 -4.27 6.62 4.86
N GLU A 126 -3.30 7.46 4.51
CA GLU A 126 -3.45 8.46 3.44
C GLU A 126 -3.50 7.80 2.05
N PHE A 127 -2.55 6.90 1.78
CA PHE A 127 -2.50 6.11 0.57
C PHE A 127 -2.34 4.64 0.91
N ARG A 128 -3.24 3.81 0.36
CA ARG A 128 -3.22 2.36 0.51
C ARG A 128 -2.44 1.74 -0.66
N PRO A 129 -1.23 1.19 -0.43
CA PRO A 129 -0.48 0.51 -1.47
C PRO A 129 -1.25 -0.67 -2.05
N PHE A 130 -0.99 -0.93 -3.32
CA PHE A 130 -1.52 -2.08 -4.01
C PHE A 130 -0.42 -2.80 -4.77
N LEU A 131 -0.60 -4.10 -4.91
CA LEU A 131 0.31 -5.00 -5.59
C LEU A 131 -0.28 -5.37 -6.95
N ILE A 132 0.54 -5.27 -7.98
CA ILE A 132 0.23 -5.77 -9.32
C ILE A 132 1.27 -6.81 -9.72
N LYS A 133 0.89 -7.70 -10.65
CA LYS A 133 1.80 -8.72 -11.18
C LYS A 133 2.01 -8.55 -12.67
N ILE A 134 3.27 -8.46 -13.07
CA ILE A 134 3.70 -8.42 -14.47
C ILE A 134 4.68 -9.56 -14.70
N ASP A 135 4.26 -10.54 -15.51
CA ASP A 135 4.99 -11.79 -15.69
C ASP A 135 5.30 -12.46 -14.33
N LYS A 136 6.57 -12.55 -13.95
CA LYS A 136 7.02 -13.07 -12.65
C LYS A 136 7.26 -12.01 -11.57
N TYR A 137 7.16 -10.72 -11.91
CA TYR A 137 7.49 -9.62 -11.01
C TYR A 137 6.25 -9.11 -10.28
N ASN A 138 6.37 -9.05 -8.97
CA ASN A 138 5.43 -8.36 -8.08
C ASN A 138 5.89 -6.90 -7.97
N ILE A 139 5.01 -5.98 -8.36
CA ILE A 139 5.27 -4.55 -8.32
C ILE A 139 4.31 -3.91 -7.32
N TYR A 140 4.86 -3.26 -6.31
CA TYR A 140 4.15 -2.53 -5.27
C TYR A 140 4.05 -1.08 -5.71
N ILE A 141 2.84 -0.55 -5.85
CA ILE A 141 2.63 0.87 -6.04
C ILE A 141 2.42 1.50 -4.68
N THR A 142 3.31 2.42 -4.30
CA THR A 142 3.52 2.83 -2.90
C THR A 142 3.25 4.32 -2.67
N ALA A 143 3.31 5.11 -3.73
CA ALA A 143 2.88 6.49 -3.75
C ALA A 143 2.39 6.86 -5.15
N LEU A 144 1.37 7.70 -5.20
CA LEU A 144 0.91 8.33 -6.44
C LEU A 144 1.51 9.73 -6.50
N GLY A 145 2.04 10.13 -7.65
CA GLY A 145 2.51 11.49 -7.82
C GLY A 145 1.38 12.49 -7.98
N CYS A 146 1.72 13.77 -7.95
CA CYS A 146 0.85 14.86 -8.34
C CYS A 146 1.00 15.09 -9.83
N PRO A 147 -0.11 15.06 -10.61
CA PRO A 147 -0.04 15.39 -12.02
C PRO A 147 0.61 16.76 -12.21
N SER A 148 1.59 16.84 -13.10
CA SER A 148 2.06 18.12 -13.60
C SER A 148 0.87 18.83 -14.26
N THR A 149 0.80 20.16 -14.20
CA THR A 149 -0.29 20.97 -14.79
C THR A 149 -0.32 20.96 -16.34
N GLY A 150 0.08 19.84 -16.97
CA GLY A 150 -0.07 19.56 -18.39
C GLY A 150 -1.46 19.04 -18.72
N ASN A 151 -1.74 18.90 -20.02
CA ASN A 151 -3.05 18.58 -20.59
C ASN A 151 -3.81 17.51 -19.77
N ALA A 152 -5.02 17.86 -19.33
CA ALA A 152 -5.89 17.03 -18.49
C ALA A 152 -6.37 15.72 -19.15
N ASP A 153 -5.96 15.46 -20.39
CA ASP A 153 -6.37 14.30 -21.18
C ASP A 153 -5.37 13.12 -21.07
N GLU A 154 -4.18 13.32 -20.50
CA GLU A 154 -3.18 12.27 -20.29
C GLU A 154 -3.06 11.89 -18.81
N VAL A 155 -3.30 10.60 -18.50
CA VAL A 155 -3.20 10.06 -17.15
C VAL A 155 -1.74 9.90 -16.76
N GLU A 156 -1.13 10.99 -16.29
CA GLU A 156 0.24 10.96 -15.81
C GLU A 156 0.30 10.62 -14.31
N ALA A 157 1.22 9.71 -13.98
CA ALA A 157 1.56 9.36 -12.60
C ALA A 157 2.11 10.54 -11.79
N GLY A 158 2.72 11.52 -12.48
CA GLY A 158 3.16 12.78 -11.90
C GLY A 158 4.34 12.67 -10.92
N VAL A 159 4.77 13.82 -10.42
CA VAL A 159 5.90 13.96 -9.48
C VAL A 159 5.54 13.38 -8.11
N GLY A 160 6.40 12.53 -7.56
CA GLY A 160 6.19 11.80 -6.31
C GLY A 160 5.66 10.37 -6.50
N TYR A 161 5.47 9.91 -7.74
CA TYR A 161 5.08 8.52 -7.99
C TYR A 161 6.21 7.57 -7.57
N THR A 162 5.88 6.52 -6.81
CA THR A 162 6.86 5.51 -6.38
C THR A 162 6.31 4.11 -6.54
N ALA A 163 7.06 3.27 -7.26
CA ALA A 163 6.85 1.84 -7.34
C ALA A 163 8.08 1.06 -6.87
N MET A 164 7.86 -0.17 -6.41
CA MET A 164 8.92 -1.08 -5.97
C MET A 164 8.71 -2.45 -6.58
N LEU A 165 9.77 -3.09 -7.06
CA LEU A 165 9.75 -4.50 -7.42
C LEU A 165 10.94 -5.25 -6.83
N THR A 166 10.73 -6.53 -6.54
CA THR A 166 11.80 -7.43 -6.11
C THR A 166 12.27 -8.27 -7.29
N GLY A 167 13.59 -8.40 -7.43
CA GLY A 167 14.17 -9.22 -8.48
C GLY A 167 15.56 -9.71 -8.12
N GLU A 168 16.30 -10.12 -9.13
CA GLU A 168 17.72 -10.47 -9.00
C GLU A 168 18.57 -9.39 -9.66
N HIS A 169 19.73 -9.12 -9.09
CA HIS A 169 20.76 -8.28 -9.67
C HIS A 169 22.14 -8.89 -9.38
N LEU A 170 22.91 -9.19 -10.43
CA LEU A 170 24.25 -9.79 -10.30
C LEU A 170 24.25 -11.06 -9.40
N GLY A 171 23.25 -11.94 -9.57
CA GLY A 171 23.15 -13.20 -8.82
C GLY A 171 22.70 -13.07 -7.36
N LYS A 172 22.36 -11.86 -6.90
CA LYS A 172 21.81 -11.62 -5.55
C LYS A 172 20.39 -11.07 -5.62
N ARG A 173 19.59 -11.35 -4.59
CA ARG A 173 18.28 -10.70 -4.40
C ARG A 173 18.48 -9.20 -4.31
N ALA A 174 17.63 -8.45 -5.01
CA ALA A 174 17.66 -7.00 -5.04
C ALA A 174 16.25 -6.42 -4.99
N ILE A 175 16.16 -5.21 -4.43
CA ILE A 175 14.96 -4.39 -4.44
C ILE A 175 15.21 -3.24 -5.39
N TYR A 176 14.31 -3.05 -6.33
CA TYR A 176 14.32 -1.94 -7.27
C TYR A 176 13.26 -0.95 -6.82
N ILE A 177 13.68 0.25 -6.43
CA ILE A 177 12.79 1.38 -6.14
C ILE A 177 12.87 2.31 -7.33
N GLN A 178 11.70 2.70 -7.83
CA GLN A 178 11.59 3.49 -9.04
C GLN A 178 10.65 4.66 -8.77
N ARG A 179 11.11 5.86 -9.12
CA ARG A 179 10.45 7.13 -8.78
C ARG A 179 10.29 8.00 -10.00
N ILE A 180 9.26 8.84 -9.98
CA ILE A 180 9.09 9.96 -10.90
C ILE A 180 9.16 11.22 -10.04
N ASP A 181 10.19 12.03 -10.27
CA ASP A 181 10.47 13.27 -9.56
C ASP A 181 10.53 14.44 -10.55
N LEU A 182 10.81 15.66 -10.06
CA LEU A 182 10.84 16.88 -10.88
C LEU A 182 11.90 16.84 -11.99
N ASP A 183 13.00 16.14 -11.75
CA ASP A 183 14.14 16.01 -12.65
C ASP A 183 14.06 14.75 -13.55
N GLY A 184 12.98 13.98 -13.44
CA GLY A 184 12.68 12.83 -14.29
C GLY A 184 12.44 11.54 -13.52
N CYS A 185 12.77 10.42 -14.17
CA CYS A 185 12.59 9.08 -13.64
C CYS A 185 13.88 8.49 -13.09
N HIS A 186 13.78 7.86 -11.92
CA HIS A 186 14.90 7.31 -11.18
C HIS A 186 14.70 5.81 -10.91
N ILE A 187 15.78 5.05 -10.92
CA ILE A 187 15.81 3.66 -10.42
C ILE A 187 16.97 3.54 -9.43
N GLU A 188 16.65 3.21 -8.19
CA GLU A 188 17.60 2.83 -7.15
C GLU A 188 17.53 1.32 -6.90
N ILE A 189 18.69 0.67 -6.81
CA ILE A 189 18.78 -0.77 -6.56
C ILE A 189 19.45 -1.02 -5.22
N TYR A 190 18.71 -1.65 -4.32
CA TYR A 190 19.15 -2.02 -2.99
C TYR A 190 19.54 -3.49 -2.93
N GLN A 191 20.71 -3.76 -2.31
CA GLN A 191 21.19 -5.09 -1.96
C GLN A 191 21.69 -5.05 -0.53
N ASP A 192 21.31 -6.05 0.27
CA ASP A 192 21.70 -6.16 1.67
C ASP A 192 21.36 -4.87 2.47
N GLY A 193 20.21 -4.25 2.17
CA GLY A 193 19.73 -3.02 2.81
C GLY A 193 20.40 -1.71 2.33
N VAL A 194 21.36 -1.78 1.43
CA VAL A 194 22.15 -0.60 0.98
C VAL A 194 21.85 -0.29 -0.48
N SER A 195 21.62 0.99 -0.80
CA SER A 195 21.53 1.45 -2.19
C SER A 195 22.91 1.33 -2.85
N LYS A 196 22.99 0.51 -3.91
CA LYS A 196 24.26 0.22 -4.61
C LYS A 196 24.33 0.83 -5.99
N TYR A 197 23.19 1.03 -6.64
CA TYR A 197 23.13 1.50 -8.02
C TYR A 197 21.99 2.48 -8.19
N HIS A 198 22.25 3.53 -8.96
CA HIS A 198 21.29 4.57 -9.28
C HIS A 198 21.36 4.87 -10.77
N TYR A 199 20.19 4.99 -11.39
CA TYR A 199 20.03 5.32 -12.81
C TYR A 199 18.98 6.41 -12.94
N THR A 200 19.23 7.34 -13.86
CA THR A 200 18.31 8.45 -14.18
C THR A 200 17.93 8.42 -15.66
N GLY A 201 16.78 9.01 -15.99
CA GLY A 201 16.30 9.20 -17.35
C GLY A 201 15.08 10.10 -17.35
N THR A 202 14.71 10.71 -18.49
CA THR A 202 13.58 11.66 -18.48
C THR A 202 12.23 10.94 -18.44
N THR A 203 12.17 9.69 -18.90
CA THR A 203 10.96 8.86 -18.93
C THR A 203 11.20 7.48 -18.31
N PRO A 204 10.13 6.74 -17.94
CA PRO A 204 10.25 5.36 -17.46
C PRO A 204 11.03 4.47 -18.43
N ASN A 205 10.81 4.63 -19.74
CA ASN A 205 11.48 3.84 -20.77
C ASN A 205 12.98 4.16 -20.86
N GLU A 206 13.35 5.44 -20.76
CA GLU A 206 14.74 5.87 -20.82
C GLU A 206 15.55 5.37 -19.63
N VAL A 207 15.02 5.49 -18.40
CA VAL A 207 15.76 5.06 -17.20
C VAL A 207 15.97 3.55 -17.19
N TRP A 208 14.98 2.76 -17.62
CA TRP A 208 15.15 1.31 -17.75
C TRP A 208 16.12 0.93 -18.89
N LYS A 209 16.10 1.66 -20.01
CA LYS A 209 17.09 1.49 -21.08
C LYS A 209 18.51 1.81 -20.59
N ALA A 210 18.68 2.89 -19.81
CA ALA A 210 19.96 3.27 -19.20
C ALA A 210 20.49 2.21 -18.24
N SER A 211 19.61 1.57 -17.46
CA SER A 211 19.98 0.47 -16.57
C SER A 211 20.50 -0.78 -17.30
N LYS A 212 20.16 -0.92 -18.60
CA LYS A 212 20.42 -2.10 -19.45
C LYS A 212 19.87 -3.42 -18.84
N LYS A 213 18.90 -3.34 -17.92
CA LYS A 213 18.27 -4.47 -17.22
C LYS A 213 16.85 -4.67 -17.70
N LEU A 214 16.32 -5.87 -17.45
CA LEU A 214 14.92 -6.23 -17.73
C LEU A 214 14.45 -5.83 -19.14
N LYS A 215 15.34 -5.92 -20.14
CA LYS A 215 15.14 -5.41 -21.52
C LYS A 215 13.93 -5.97 -22.27
N LYS A 216 13.33 -7.05 -21.77
CA LYS A 216 12.08 -7.64 -22.29
C LYS A 216 10.88 -6.72 -22.09
N PHE A 217 10.89 -5.87 -21.06
CA PHE A 217 9.75 -5.06 -20.66
C PHE A 217 9.95 -3.60 -21.06
N ARG A 218 8.85 -2.90 -21.34
CA ARG A 218 8.86 -1.44 -21.39
C ARG A 218 9.01 -0.90 -19.97
N GLY A 219 9.64 0.26 -19.86
CA GLY A 219 9.78 0.92 -18.58
C GLY A 219 8.44 1.32 -17.98
N THR A 220 7.49 1.76 -18.80
CA THR A 220 6.10 2.05 -18.39
C THR A 220 5.38 0.83 -17.80
N GLU A 221 5.64 -0.38 -18.32
CA GLU A 221 5.16 -1.63 -17.73
C GLU A 221 5.80 -1.89 -16.37
N LEU A 222 7.13 -1.77 -16.25
CA LEU A 222 7.83 -1.96 -14.97
C LEU A 222 7.46 -0.90 -13.93
N PHE A 223 7.09 0.30 -14.35
CA PHE A 223 6.45 1.32 -13.50
C PHE A 223 5.00 1.02 -13.16
N GLY A 224 4.40 -0.02 -13.74
CA GLY A 224 3.02 -0.40 -13.45
C GLY A 224 1.99 0.59 -13.98
N LEU A 225 2.39 1.56 -14.81
CA LEU A 225 1.54 2.64 -15.31
C LEU A 225 0.49 2.12 -16.30
N GLU A 226 0.83 1.06 -17.02
CA GLU A 226 -0.06 0.43 -17.99
C GLU A 226 -1.06 -0.55 -17.34
N HIS A 227 -0.93 -0.81 -16.04
CA HIS A 227 -1.80 -1.74 -15.37
C HIS A 227 -3.18 -1.10 -15.11
N PRO A 228 -4.30 -1.80 -15.43
CA PRO A 228 -5.65 -1.24 -15.30
C PRO A 228 -5.95 -0.64 -13.92
N LEU A 229 -5.56 -1.32 -12.84
CA LEU A 229 -5.75 -0.80 -11.47
C LEU A 229 -4.97 0.50 -11.24
N THR A 230 -3.71 0.60 -11.71
CA THR A 230 -2.92 1.82 -11.56
C THR A 230 -3.58 2.97 -12.31
N HIS A 231 -4.01 2.73 -13.55
CA HIS A 231 -4.68 3.73 -14.36
C HIS A 231 -5.99 4.23 -13.71
N GLN A 232 -6.81 3.31 -13.20
CA GLN A 232 -8.04 3.66 -12.47
C GLN A 232 -7.76 4.52 -11.24
N VAL A 233 -6.73 4.19 -10.47
CA VAL A 233 -6.34 4.93 -9.26
C VAL A 233 -5.79 6.31 -9.60
N LEU A 234 -5.00 6.43 -10.67
CA LEU A 234 -4.50 7.73 -11.15
C LEU A 234 -5.63 8.64 -11.64
N LEU A 235 -6.57 8.10 -12.42
CA LEU A 235 -7.78 8.82 -12.83
C LEU A 235 -8.57 9.32 -11.62
N ALA A 236 -8.83 8.46 -10.64
CA ALA A 236 -9.56 8.84 -9.44
C ALA A 236 -8.90 9.96 -8.64
N LYS A 237 -7.57 10.10 -8.71
CA LYS A 237 -6.81 11.19 -8.07
C LYS A 237 -6.87 12.50 -8.85
N GLN A 238 -6.95 12.43 -10.18
CA GLN A 238 -7.06 13.61 -11.06
C GLN A 238 -8.43 14.28 -11.00
N ILE A 239 -9.47 13.50 -10.71
CA ILE A 239 -10.81 14.03 -10.53
C ILE A 239 -10.80 14.96 -9.29
N PRO A 240 -11.09 16.27 -9.45
CA PRO A 240 -11.14 17.16 -8.31
C PRO A 240 -12.19 16.64 -7.31
N LYS A 241 -11.89 16.67 -6.02
CA LYS A 241 -12.95 16.44 -5.02
C LYS A 241 -13.85 17.66 -5.01
N CYS A 242 -15.16 17.45 -5.11
CA CYS A 242 -16.14 18.53 -4.95
C CYS A 242 -16.13 18.97 -3.47
N ASP A 243 -15.30 19.96 -3.16
CA ASP A 243 -15.27 20.64 -1.86
C ASP A 243 -16.08 21.93 -1.98
N GLU A 244 -16.91 22.24 -0.98
CA GLU A 244 -17.73 23.46 -0.94
C GLU A 244 -16.91 24.74 -1.14
N THR A 245 -15.65 24.73 -0.72
CA THR A 245 -14.70 25.84 -0.93
C THR A 245 -14.42 26.10 -2.41
N TYR A 246 -14.46 25.08 -3.26
CA TYR A 246 -14.23 25.19 -4.70
C TYR A 246 -15.49 25.54 -5.50
N TRP A 247 -16.68 25.62 -4.89
CA TRP A 247 -17.94 25.91 -5.61
C TRP A 247 -17.95 27.29 -6.28
N HIS A 248 -17.20 28.24 -5.73
CA HIS A 248 -17.04 29.58 -6.30
C HIS A 248 -16.01 29.61 -7.42
N ASN A 249 -15.15 28.58 -7.54
CA ASN A 249 -14.17 28.47 -8.61
C ASN A 249 -14.83 27.85 -9.86
N LYS A 250 -15.29 28.72 -10.75
CA LYS A 250 -15.97 28.33 -11.99
C LYS A 250 -15.15 27.36 -12.86
N ASN A 251 -13.82 27.42 -12.84
CA ASN A 251 -12.98 26.53 -13.65
C ASN A 251 -12.99 25.10 -13.10
N ILE A 252 -12.82 24.94 -11.79
CA ILE A 252 -12.90 23.62 -11.12
C ILE A 252 -14.32 23.05 -11.26
N MET A 253 -15.34 23.88 -11.03
CA MET A 253 -16.74 23.45 -11.14
C MET A 253 -17.17 23.13 -12.57
N ASN A 254 -16.68 23.86 -13.58
CA ASN A 254 -16.88 23.50 -14.99
C ASN A 254 -16.26 22.13 -15.31
N HIS A 255 -15.05 21.88 -14.83
CA HIS A 255 -14.37 20.61 -15.03
C HIS A 255 -15.12 19.45 -14.36
N LEU A 256 -15.57 19.65 -13.11
CA LEU A 256 -16.41 18.70 -12.39
C LEU A 256 -17.76 18.44 -13.07
N TYR A 257 -18.44 19.50 -13.50
CA TYR A 257 -19.71 19.40 -14.21
C TYR A 257 -19.55 18.63 -15.53
N ASN A 258 -18.52 18.95 -16.31
CA ASN A 258 -18.22 18.25 -17.56
C ASN A 258 -17.89 16.78 -17.34
N HIS A 259 -17.12 16.48 -16.29
CA HIS A 259 -16.70 15.12 -15.99
C HIS A 259 -17.85 14.24 -15.44
N PHE A 260 -18.71 14.78 -14.57
CA PHE A 260 -19.72 13.99 -13.84
C PHE A 260 -21.15 14.10 -14.37
N LEU A 261 -21.54 15.28 -14.87
CA LEU A 261 -22.94 15.63 -15.09
C LEU A 261 -23.27 15.85 -16.57
N HIS A 262 -22.31 16.26 -17.39
CA HIS A 262 -22.56 16.62 -18.79
C HIS A 262 -23.10 15.47 -19.64
N SER A 263 -22.70 14.21 -19.36
CA SER A 263 -23.25 13.02 -20.02
C SER A 263 -24.67 12.65 -19.58
N HIS A 264 -25.16 13.23 -18.48
CA HIS A 264 -26.46 12.92 -17.87
C HIS A 264 -27.42 14.12 -17.84
N THR A 265 -27.01 15.28 -18.35
CA THR A 265 -27.85 16.48 -18.44
C THR A 265 -28.21 16.80 -19.89
N ILE A 266 -29.47 17.18 -20.12
CA ILE A 266 -29.94 17.72 -21.40
C ILE A 266 -29.08 18.96 -21.73
N SER A 267 -28.55 19.02 -22.95
CA SER A 267 -27.69 20.10 -23.41
C SER A 267 -28.32 21.49 -23.16
N ASN A 268 -27.50 22.46 -22.75
CA ASN A 268 -27.82 23.86 -22.40
C ASN A 268 -28.31 24.19 -20.97
N ILE A 269 -28.08 23.35 -19.96
CA ILE A 269 -28.29 23.79 -18.56
C ILE A 269 -27.13 24.68 -18.09
N GLN A 270 -27.44 25.92 -17.67
CA GLN A 270 -26.49 26.77 -16.93
C GLN A 270 -26.27 26.17 -15.54
N TRP A 271 -25.31 25.24 -15.41
CA TRP A 271 -25.02 24.50 -14.17
C TRP A 271 -24.89 25.38 -12.93
N HIS A 272 -24.35 26.60 -13.08
CA HIS A 272 -24.18 27.56 -12.00
C HIS A 272 -25.53 28.00 -11.41
N LYS A 273 -26.58 28.09 -12.23
CA LYS A 273 -27.94 28.36 -11.73
C LYS A 273 -28.53 27.12 -11.06
N PHE A 274 -28.32 25.94 -11.61
CA PHE A 274 -28.85 24.69 -11.07
C PHE A 274 -28.30 24.37 -9.68
N LEU A 275 -26.98 24.46 -9.48
CA LEU A 275 -26.34 24.17 -8.20
C LEU A 275 -26.60 25.24 -7.13
N LEU A 276 -26.81 26.51 -7.52
CA LEU A 276 -27.20 27.57 -6.58
C LEU A 276 -28.66 27.48 -6.15
N ILE A 277 -29.56 27.03 -7.03
CA ILE A 277 -30.98 26.82 -6.67
C ILE A 277 -31.12 25.67 -5.66
N GLY A 278 -30.29 24.62 -5.76
CA GLY A 278 -30.27 23.51 -4.79
C GLY A 278 -29.84 23.93 -3.37
N LYS A 279 -29.03 24.98 -3.22
CA LYS A 279 -28.66 25.55 -1.91
C LYS A 279 -29.78 26.32 -1.21
N ILE A 280 -30.88 26.63 -1.89
CA ILE A 280 -32.04 27.34 -1.31
C ILE A 280 -33.02 26.35 -0.66
N VAL A 281 -32.81 25.03 -0.81
CA VAL A 281 -33.73 23.97 -0.31
C VAL A 281 -33.05 23.00 0.69
N GLN A 282 -31.97 23.42 1.35
CA GLN A 282 -31.50 22.81 2.61
C GLN A 282 -31.50 23.87 3.71
#